data_AF-Q5UHG7-F1
#
_entry.id   AF-Q5UHG7-F1
#
_cell.length_a   1.000
_cell.length_b   1.000
_cell.length_c   1.000
_cell.angle_alpha   90.00
_cell.angle_beta   90.00
_cell.angle_gamma   90.00
#
_symmetry.space_group_name_H-M   'P 1'
#
loop_
_entity.id
_entity.type
_entity.pdbx_description
1 polymer ?
#
loop_
_entity_poly.entity_id
_entity_poly.type
_entity_poly.pdbx_seq_one_letter_code
_entity_poly.pdbx_strand_id
1 'polypeptide(L)'
;KPLITKARKSVAGFKIRQGYPIGCKVTLRGERMWEFFERLISIAVPRIRDFRGLSAKSFDGRGNYSMGVHEQIIFPEIDYDKVDRVRGMDITITTTAKSDDEGRALLT
;
A
#
# COMPACT_ATOMS: atom_id res chain seq x y z
N LYS A 1 8.01 9.01 -9.61
CA LYS A 1 7.21 10.16 -9.15
C LYS A 1 5.76 9.71 -8.94
N PRO A 2 5.12 10.07 -7.82
CA PRO A 2 3.73 9.74 -7.57
C PRO A 2 2.78 10.56 -8.44
N LEU A 3 1.62 9.98 -8.74
CA LEU A 3 0.53 10.65 -9.43
C LEU A 3 -0.44 11.22 -8.40
N ILE A 4 -0.76 12.51 -8.51
CA ILE A 4 -1.75 13.19 -7.66
C ILE A 4 -3.15 12.75 -8.10
N THR A 5 -3.92 12.17 -7.20
CA THR A 5 -5.30 11.77 -7.45
C THR A 5 -6.24 12.93 -7.15
N LYS A 6 -7.07 13.28 -8.13
CA LYS A 6 -8.05 14.36 -8.02
C LYS A 6 -9.45 13.80 -7.74
N ALA A 7 -10.24 14.52 -6.96
CA ALA A 7 -11.63 14.17 -6.69
C ALA A 7 -12.49 14.21 -7.96
N ARG A 8 -13.30 13.16 -8.18
CA ARG A 8 -14.20 13.07 -9.35
C ARG A 8 -15.51 13.85 -9.17
N LYS A 9 -16.00 13.96 -7.94
CA LYS A 9 -17.26 14.61 -7.58
C LYS A 9 -17.05 15.56 -6.41
N SER A 10 -17.85 16.61 -6.34
CA SER A 10 -17.93 17.47 -5.17
C SER A 10 -18.80 16.80 -4.10
N VAL A 11 -18.30 16.72 -2.87
CA VAL A 11 -19.03 16.15 -1.74
C VAL A 11 -18.88 17.09 -0.54
N ALA A 12 -19.97 17.77 -0.18
CA ALA A 12 -19.96 18.80 0.86
C ALA A 12 -19.57 18.24 2.24
N GLY A 13 -20.00 17.02 2.58
CA GLY A 13 -19.67 16.38 3.87
C GLY A 13 -18.17 16.17 4.11
N PHE A 14 -17.40 15.94 3.05
CA PHE A 14 -15.94 15.85 3.12
C PHE A 14 -15.22 17.17 2.82
N LYS A 15 -15.97 18.25 2.58
CA LYS A 15 -15.45 19.56 2.16
C LYS A 15 -14.59 19.50 0.89
N ILE A 16 -14.91 18.56 -0.03
CA ILE A 16 -14.15 18.33 -1.26
C ILE A 16 -14.93 18.88 -2.47
N ARG A 17 -14.22 19.54 -3.38
CA ARG A 17 -14.72 19.99 -4.69
C ARG A 17 -14.15 19.11 -5.81
N GLN A 18 -14.90 18.95 -6.90
CA GLN A 18 -14.44 18.27 -8.10
C GLN A 18 -13.11 18.87 -8.58
N GLY A 19 -12.15 18.00 -8.91
CA GLY A 19 -10.81 18.40 -9.35
C GLY A 19 -9.80 18.70 -8.23
N TYR A 20 -10.21 18.74 -6.96
CA TYR A 20 -9.27 18.95 -5.84
C TYR A 20 -8.27 17.80 -5.70
N PRO A 21 -7.00 18.07 -5.41
CA PRO A 21 -6.01 17.04 -5.09
C PRO A 21 -6.32 16.45 -3.70
N ILE A 22 -6.60 15.16 -3.65
CA ILE A 22 -7.03 14.47 -2.41
C ILE A 22 -6.08 13.37 -1.97
N GLY A 23 -5.14 12.98 -2.80
CA GLY A 23 -4.22 11.89 -2.49
C GLY A 23 -3.13 11.73 -3.54
N CYS A 24 -2.32 10.70 -3.35
CA CYS A 24 -1.28 10.32 -4.28
C CYS A 24 -1.24 8.80 -4.43
N LYS A 25 -0.83 8.32 -5.60
CA LYS A 25 -0.62 6.90 -5.83
C LYS A 25 0.59 6.66 -6.72
N VAL A 26 1.17 5.47 -6.58
CA VAL A 26 2.21 4.95 -7.46
C VAL A 26 1.77 3.57 -7.90
N THR A 27 2.02 3.23 -9.17
CA THR A 27 1.91 1.86 -9.65
C THR A 27 3.30 1.41 -10.06
N LEU A 28 3.82 0.39 -9.38
CA LEU A 28 5.10 -0.22 -9.69
C LEU A 28 4.86 -1.43 -10.63
N ARG A 29 5.74 -1.62 -11.61
CA ARG A 29 5.67 -2.70 -12.60
C ARG A 29 7.08 -3.17 -12.95
N GLY A 30 7.20 -4.43 -13.38
CA GLY A 30 8.49 -5.02 -13.77
C GLY A 30 9.46 -5.12 -12.61
N GLU A 31 10.74 -4.86 -12.86
CA GLU A 31 11.83 -4.96 -11.88
C GLU A 31 11.58 -4.12 -10.62
N ARG A 32 11.12 -2.88 -10.77
CA ARG A 32 10.84 -1.97 -9.65
C ARG A 32 9.75 -2.47 -8.70
N MET A 33 8.84 -3.31 -9.20
CA MET A 33 7.82 -3.95 -8.37
C MET A 33 8.47 -5.00 -7.47
N TRP A 34 9.32 -5.86 -8.05
CA TRP A 34 10.03 -6.91 -7.32
C TRP A 34 10.99 -6.34 -6.28
N GLU A 35 11.76 -5.30 -6.63
CA GLU A 35 12.64 -4.61 -5.68
C GLU A 35 11.86 -4.02 -4.49
N PHE A 36 10.72 -3.38 -4.75
CA PHE A 36 9.87 -2.86 -3.67
C PHE A 36 9.27 -3.97 -2.83
N PHE A 37 8.83 -5.06 -3.45
CA PHE A 37 8.24 -6.20 -2.76
C PHE A 37 9.25 -6.91 -1.85
N GLU A 38 10.48 -7.11 -2.34
CA GLU A 38 11.57 -7.66 -1.54
C GLU A 38 11.90 -6.77 -0.34
N ARG A 39 12.02 -5.45 -0.55
CA ARG A 39 12.23 -4.50 0.56
C ARG A 39 11.07 -4.48 1.55
N LEU A 40 9.84 -4.60 1.05
CA LEU A 40 8.65 -4.64 1.89
C LEU A 40 8.70 -5.84 2.83
N ILE A 41 8.97 -7.04 2.31
CA ILE A 41 8.99 -8.28 3.10
C ILE A 41 10.21 -8.35 4.02
N SER A 42 11.41 -8.10 3.48
CA SER A 42 12.67 -8.34 4.19
C SER A 42 13.01 -7.24 5.18
N ILE A 43 12.56 -6.00 4.95
CA ILE A 43 12.97 -4.84 5.75
C ILE A 43 11.78 -4.18 6.44
N ALA A 44 10.73 -3.85 5.69
CA ALA A 44 9.68 -2.99 6.21
C ALA A 44 8.70 -3.75 7.13
N VAL A 45 8.29 -4.96 6.76
CA VAL A 45 7.35 -5.79 7.54
C VAL A 45 7.87 -6.11 8.95
N PRO A 46 9.13 -6.55 9.15
CA PRO A 46 9.68 -6.78 10.49
C PRO A 46 9.73 -5.55 11.39
N ARG A 47 9.73 -4.34 10.79
CA ARG A 47 9.76 -3.06 11.50
C ARG A 47 8.37 -2.52 11.84
N ILE A 48 7.30 -3.18 11.39
CA ILE A 48 5.93 -2.81 11.76
C ILE A 48 5.75 -3.06 13.26
N ARG A 49 5.32 -2.04 14.00
CA ARG A 49 5.00 -2.16 15.42
C ARG A 49 3.82 -3.12 15.61
N ASP A 50 3.93 -4.00 16.60
CA ASP A 50 2.89 -4.99 16.93
C ASP A 50 2.50 -5.92 15.76
N PHE A 51 3.47 -6.26 14.89
CA PHE A 51 3.22 -7.14 13.75
C PHE A 51 2.82 -8.55 14.19
N ARG A 52 1.59 -8.97 13.85
CA ARG A 52 1.03 -10.30 14.17
C ARG A 52 1.01 -11.26 12.96
N GLY A 53 1.76 -10.93 11.91
CA GLY A 53 1.69 -11.63 10.64
C GLY A 53 0.75 -10.96 9.64
N LEU A 54 0.88 -11.36 8.37
CA LEU A 54 -0.02 -10.96 7.29
C LEU A 54 -1.30 -11.81 7.36
N SER A 55 -2.45 -11.15 7.39
CA SER A 55 -3.74 -11.84 7.51
C SER A 55 -4.14 -12.50 6.20
N ALA A 56 -4.42 -13.81 6.22
CA ALA A 56 -4.99 -14.50 5.06
C ALA A 56 -6.40 -14.02 4.67
N LYS A 57 -7.04 -13.17 5.49
CA LYS A 57 -8.35 -12.57 5.16
C LYS A 57 -8.24 -11.29 4.32
N SER A 58 -7.03 -10.82 4.07
CA SER A 58 -6.76 -9.60 3.30
C SER A 58 -6.77 -9.80 1.79
N PHE A 59 -7.13 -11.00 1.32
CA PHE A 59 -7.39 -11.28 -0.08
C PHE A 59 -8.80 -10.82 -0.49
N ASP A 60 -8.97 -10.42 -1.75
CA ASP A 60 -10.20 -9.83 -2.28
C ASP A 60 -11.17 -10.84 -2.92
N GLY A 61 -10.93 -12.15 -2.79
CA GLY A 61 -11.69 -13.20 -3.47
C GLY A 61 -11.22 -13.50 -4.90
N ARG A 62 -10.27 -12.73 -5.42
CA ARG A 62 -9.74 -12.84 -6.79
C ARG A 62 -8.21 -12.92 -6.79
N GLY A 63 -7.61 -13.35 -5.68
CA GLY A 63 -6.17 -13.54 -5.57
C GLY A 63 -5.35 -12.25 -5.44
N ASN A 64 -5.97 -11.08 -5.31
CA ASN A 64 -5.24 -9.85 -4.98
C ASN A 64 -5.17 -9.68 -3.48
N TYR A 65 -4.04 -9.19 -3.00
CA TYR A 65 -3.79 -8.98 -1.59
C TYR A 65 -3.68 -7.49 -1.28
N SER A 66 -4.37 -7.01 -0.24
CA SER A 66 -4.27 -5.62 0.21
C SER A 66 -3.94 -5.52 1.69
N MET A 67 -2.96 -4.69 2.02
CA MET A 67 -2.60 -4.39 3.40
C MET A 67 -2.46 -2.88 3.63
N GLY A 68 -2.93 -2.43 4.78
CA GLY A 68 -2.71 -1.07 5.26
C GLY A 68 -1.47 -1.03 6.16
N VAL A 69 -0.63 -0.03 5.94
CA VAL A 69 0.49 0.33 6.81
C VAL A 69 0.12 1.63 7.50
N HIS A 70 0.12 1.64 8.83
CA HIS A 70 -0.26 2.83 9.60
C HIS A 70 0.81 3.93 9.56
N GLU A 71 2.08 3.57 9.43
CA GLU A 71 3.19 4.50 9.54
C GLU A 71 4.20 4.28 8.41
N GLN A 72 4.46 5.30 7.59
CA GLN A 72 5.44 5.18 6.50
C GLN A 72 6.88 4.92 6.99
N ILE A 73 7.20 5.23 8.26
CA ILE A 73 8.56 5.18 8.82
C ILE A 73 9.15 3.77 8.94
N ILE A 74 8.40 2.74 8.57
CA ILE A 74 8.88 1.36 8.48
C ILE A 74 9.99 1.20 7.41
N PHE A 75 10.04 2.08 6.41
CA PHE A 75 11.09 2.10 5.40
C PHE A 75 12.32 2.87 5.92
N PRO A 76 13.52 2.26 5.95
CA PRO A 76 14.74 2.91 6.44
C PRO A 76 15.17 4.11 5.59
N GLU A 77 14.71 4.21 4.34
CA GLU A 77 14.99 5.33 3.46
C GLU A 77 14.27 6.63 3.90
N ILE A 78 13.31 6.54 4.82
CA ILE A 78 12.59 7.69 5.36
C ILE A 78 13.29 8.20 6.61
N ASP A 79 13.76 9.43 6.53
CA ASP A 79 14.34 10.17 7.64
C ASP A 79 13.22 10.68 8.56
N TYR A 80 13.17 10.15 9.79
CA TYR A 80 12.16 10.50 10.79
C TYR A 80 12.14 11.99 11.10
N ASP A 81 13.31 12.64 11.15
CA ASP A 81 13.43 14.05 11.54
C ASP A 81 12.91 15.00 10.46
N LYS A 82 12.78 14.52 9.22
CA LYS A 82 12.23 15.27 8.09
C LYS A 82 10.74 15.02 7.87
N VAL A 83 10.11 14.16 8.67
CA VAL A 83 8.69 13.83 8.54
C VAL A 83 7.85 14.74 9.42
N ASP A 84 7.14 15.69 8.81
CA ASP A 84 6.23 16.59 9.54
C ASP A 84 5.11 15.84 10.29
N ARG A 85 4.58 14.78 9.65
CA ARG A 85 3.47 13.96 10.18
C ARG A 85 3.56 12.53 9.69
N VAL A 86 3.25 11.60 10.58
CA VAL A 86 3.05 10.19 10.25
C VAL A 86 1.78 10.07 9.39
N ARG A 87 1.91 9.45 8.22
CA ARG A 87 0.80 9.09 7.34
C ARG A 87 0.81 7.58 7.14
N GLY A 88 -0.37 7.04 6.90
CA GLY A 88 -0.53 5.66 6.47
C GLY A 88 -0.35 5.51 4.97
N MET A 89 -0.18 4.27 4.52
CA MET A 89 -0.14 3.89 3.12
C MET A 89 -0.85 2.56 2.94
N ASP A 90 -1.67 2.46 1.90
CA ASP A 90 -2.26 1.19 1.48
C ASP A 90 -1.44 0.59 0.35
N ILE A 91 -1.10 -0.69 0.48
CA ILE A 91 -0.35 -1.46 -0.50
C ILE A 91 -1.26 -2.55 -1.03
N THR A 92 -1.46 -2.57 -2.35
CA THR A 92 -2.20 -3.61 -3.05
C THR A 92 -1.27 -4.36 -4.00
N ILE A 93 -1.17 -5.67 -3.78
CA ILE A 93 -0.46 -6.60 -4.64
C ILE A 93 -1.48 -7.22 -5.58
N THR A 94 -1.36 -6.90 -6.86
CA THR A 94 -2.20 -7.47 -7.92
C THR A 94 -1.50 -8.68 -8.51
N THR A 95 -2.18 -9.82 -8.51
CA THR A 95 -1.66 -11.05 -9.10
C THR A 95 -2.51 -11.48 -10.30
N THR A 96 -2.04 -12.48 -11.04
CA THR A 96 -2.81 -13.12 -12.12
C THR A 96 -3.63 -14.32 -11.63
N ALA A 97 -3.59 -14.62 -10.33
CA ALA A 97 -4.36 -15.70 -9.73
C ALA A 97 -5.85 -15.46 -9.91
N LYS A 98 -6.64 -16.54 -10.01
CA LYS A 98 -8.10 -16.46 -10.16
C LYS A 98 -8.83 -16.69 -8.86
N SER A 99 -8.15 -17.28 -7.88
CA SER A 99 -8.67 -17.59 -6.55
C SER A 99 -7.70 -17.13 -5.46
N ASP A 100 -8.24 -16.98 -4.25
CA ASP A 100 -7.44 -16.62 -3.08
C ASP A 100 -6.46 -17.73 -2.69
N ASP A 101 -6.79 -19.00 -2.95
CA ASP A 101 -5.89 -20.12 -2.67
C ASP A 101 -4.65 -20.08 -3.56
N GLU A 102 -4.82 -19.80 -4.86
CA GLU A 102 -3.72 -19.59 -5.80
C GLU A 102 -2.88 -18.36 -5.41
N GLY A 103 -3.55 -17.24 -5.07
CA GLY A 103 -2.87 -16.02 -4.63
C GLY A 103 -2.09 -16.22 -3.33
N ARG A 104 -2.63 -17.01 -2.40
CA ARG A 104 -1.97 -17.35 -1.14
C ARG A 104 -0.78 -18.27 -1.37
N ALA A 105 -0.91 -19.27 -2.23
CA ALA A 105 0.20 -20.16 -2.58
C ALA A 105 1.38 -19.43 -3.25
N LEU A 106 1.10 -18.31 -3.95
CA LEU A 106 2.15 -17.49 -4.55
C LEU A 106 2.90 -16.62 -3.52
N LEU A 107 2.20 -16.20 -2.45
CA LEU A 107 2.72 -15.26 -1.45
C LEU A 107 3.21 -15.93 -0.16
N THR A 108 3.00 -17.25 -0.01
CA THR A 108 3.42 -18.06 1.14
C THR A 108 4.59 -18.94 0.75
#